data_AF-I2CRU0-F1
#
_entry.id   AF-I2CRU0-F1
#
_cell.length_a   1.000
_cell.length_b   1.000
_cell.length_c   1.000
_cell.angle_alpha   90.00
_cell.angle_beta   90.00
_cell.angle_gamma   90.00
#
_symmetry.space_group_name_H-M   'P 1'
#
loop_
_entity.id
_entity.type
_entity.pdbx_description
1 polymer ?
#
loop_
_entity_poly.entity_id
_entity_poly.type
_entity_poly.pdbx_seq_one_letter_code
_entity_poly.pdbx_strand_id
1 'polypeptide(L)'
;MAPKLRSSSARNQEKEGSERTAWSRVLIQQYQRYEELGWCIVPWLLVLADAAIAVAIVLKVAYTEIDWVAYMQEVAGFLENNETNYYNLKGDTGPLVYPGGFVWIFSLLYNLTKKGTDIRLAQWIFLAVYLLTLLLVLGLYRRSRLAPLYVLPCLILSKRLHSIFMLRMFNDGLAMCL
;
A
#
# COMPACT_ATOMS: atom_id res chain seq x y z
N MET A 1 14.74 14.74 -69.44
CA MET A 1 14.11 15.59 -68.40
C MET A 1 15.04 15.60 -67.19
N ALA A 2 15.85 16.65 -67.01
CA ALA A 2 16.88 16.68 -65.98
C ALA A 2 16.26 16.92 -64.58
N PRO A 3 16.68 16.19 -63.53
CA PRO A 3 16.14 16.38 -62.19
C PRO A 3 16.52 17.76 -61.65
N LYS A 4 15.53 18.50 -61.17
CA LYS A 4 15.68 19.85 -60.59
C LYS A 4 16.58 19.75 -59.35
N LEU A 5 17.79 20.32 -59.41
CA LEU A 5 18.75 20.30 -58.29
C LEU A 5 18.18 21.03 -57.08
N ARG A 6 17.92 20.28 -55.99
CA ARG A 6 17.36 20.79 -54.72
C ARG A 6 18.34 21.79 -54.08
N SER A 7 17.85 22.93 -53.57
CA SER A 7 18.70 23.97 -52.97
C SER A 7 19.46 23.46 -51.74
N SER A 8 20.68 23.96 -51.50
CA SER A 8 21.53 23.58 -50.36
C SER A 8 20.83 23.81 -49.01
N SER A 9 20.06 24.90 -48.90
CA SER A 9 19.26 25.23 -47.72
C SER A 9 18.20 24.15 -47.41
N ALA A 10 17.52 23.62 -48.42
CA ALA A 10 16.49 22.59 -48.21
C ALA A 10 17.11 21.25 -47.74
N ARG A 11 18.31 20.92 -48.22
CA ARG A 11 19.06 19.75 -47.75
C ARG A 11 19.54 19.88 -46.31
N ASN A 12 19.94 21.08 -45.89
CA ASN A 12 20.37 21.32 -44.51
C ASN A 12 19.19 21.24 -43.53
N GLN A 13 18.03 21.81 -43.87
CA GLN A 13 16.82 21.70 -43.03
C GLN A 13 16.34 20.25 -42.87
N GLU A 14 16.43 19.45 -43.93
CA GLU A 14 16.08 18.03 -43.91
C GLU A 14 17.06 17.21 -43.04
N LYS A 15 18.36 17.52 -43.11
CA LYS A 15 19.38 16.94 -42.21
C LYS A 15 19.13 17.30 -40.76
N GLU A 16 18.90 18.58 -40.44
CA GLU A 16 18.61 19.02 -39.08
C GLU A 16 17.32 18.40 -38.53
N GLY A 17 16.29 18.23 -39.36
CA GLY A 17 15.07 17.52 -38.99
C GLY A 17 15.32 16.05 -38.70
N SER A 18 16.11 15.39 -39.54
CA SER A 18 16.52 13.99 -39.36
C SER A 18 17.33 13.80 -38.07
N GLU A 19 18.29 14.69 -37.81
CA GLU A 19 19.10 14.69 -36.59
C GLU A 19 18.25 14.95 -35.35
N ARG A 20 17.36 15.96 -35.35
CA ARG A 20 16.41 16.18 -34.24
C ARG A 20 15.56 14.95 -33.95
N THR A 21 15.10 14.25 -34.98
CA THR A 21 14.31 13.01 -34.84
C THR A 21 15.17 11.82 -34.37
N ALA A 22 16.46 11.81 -34.68
CA ALA A 22 17.40 10.81 -34.17
C ALA A 22 17.69 11.04 -32.69
N TRP A 23 18.02 12.28 -32.30
CA TRP A 23 18.28 12.67 -30.92
C TRP A 23 17.04 12.48 -30.03
N SER A 24 15.84 12.83 -30.50
CA SER A 24 14.61 12.62 -29.74
C SER A 24 14.35 11.14 -29.47
N ARG A 25 14.59 10.26 -30.45
CA ARG A 25 14.46 8.80 -30.27
C ARG A 25 15.46 8.27 -29.24
N VAL A 26 16.72 8.71 -29.30
CA VAL A 26 17.75 8.32 -28.32
C VAL A 26 17.35 8.77 -26.90
N LEU A 27 16.89 10.01 -26.75
CA LEU A 27 16.46 10.53 -25.46
C LEU A 27 15.24 9.80 -24.90
N ILE A 28 14.23 9.52 -25.73
CA ILE A 28 13.05 8.74 -25.33
C ILE A 28 13.47 7.32 -24.93
N GLN A 29 14.35 6.68 -25.69
CA GLN A 29 14.84 5.33 -25.36
C GLN A 29 15.63 5.31 -24.05
N GLN A 30 16.46 6.34 -23.80
CA GLN A 30 17.17 6.49 -22.54
C GLN A 30 16.19 6.72 -21.37
N TYR A 31 15.23 7.63 -21.52
CA TYR A 31 14.22 7.92 -20.51
C TYR A 31 13.41 6.67 -20.16
N GLN A 32 12.90 5.96 -21.16
CA GLN A 32 12.16 4.69 -20.98
C GLN A 32 13.02 3.66 -20.23
N ARG A 33 14.31 3.56 -20.54
CA ARG A 33 15.22 2.65 -19.82
C ARG A 33 15.44 3.05 -18.36
N TYR A 34 15.62 4.33 -18.07
CA TYR A 34 15.74 4.82 -16.69
C TYR A 34 14.44 4.63 -15.91
N GLU A 35 13.30 4.84 -16.55
CA GLU A 35 11.98 4.63 -15.96
C GLU A 35 11.77 3.15 -15.60
N GLU A 36 12.04 2.22 -16.52
CA GLU A 36 11.96 0.77 -16.27
C GLU A 36 12.85 0.33 -15.10
N LEU A 37 14.08 0.86 -15.04
CA LEU A 37 14.99 0.59 -13.92
C LEU A 37 14.42 1.16 -12.61
N GLY A 38 13.86 2.37 -12.66
CA GLY A 38 13.22 3.01 -11.52
C GLY A 38 12.06 2.18 -10.95
N TRP A 39 11.20 1.63 -11.81
CA TRP A 39 10.10 0.73 -11.40
C TRP A 39 10.58 -0.60 -10.82
N CYS A 40 11.82 -0.99 -11.07
CA CYS A 40 12.44 -2.17 -10.48
C CYS A 40 13.09 -1.90 -9.12
N ILE A 41 13.54 -0.68 -8.83
CA ILE A 41 14.34 -0.38 -7.64
C ILE A 41 13.53 0.42 -6.61
N VAL A 42 12.86 1.49 -7.05
CA VAL A 42 12.19 2.46 -6.17
C VAL A 42 11.14 1.79 -5.27
N PRO A 43 10.24 0.90 -5.76
CA PRO A 43 9.25 0.26 -4.90
C PRO A 43 9.87 -0.54 -3.74
N TRP A 44 10.94 -1.29 -4.00
CA TRP A 44 11.61 -2.07 -2.95
C TRP A 44 12.29 -1.19 -1.91
N LEU A 45 12.94 -0.11 -2.35
CA LEU A 45 13.53 0.86 -1.42
C LEU A 45 12.46 1.51 -0.53
N LEU A 46 11.30 1.86 -1.11
CA LEU A 46 10.19 2.42 -0.35
C LEU A 46 9.63 1.42 0.66
N VAL A 47 9.40 0.16 0.27
CA VAL A 47 8.91 -0.88 1.18
C VAL A 47 9.90 -1.11 2.33
N LEU A 48 11.21 -1.16 2.05
CA LEU A 48 12.22 -1.36 3.09
C LEU A 48 12.32 -0.16 4.04
N ALA A 49 12.31 1.06 3.50
CA ALA A 49 12.35 2.28 4.30
C ALA A 49 11.10 2.37 5.20
N ASP A 50 9.94 2.09 4.64
CA ASP A 50 8.67 2.18 5.35
C ASP A 50 8.50 1.04 6.36
N ALA A 51 8.97 -0.17 6.05
CA ALA A 51 9.04 -1.25 7.02
C ALA A 51 9.91 -0.88 8.24
N ALA A 52 11.03 -0.20 8.03
CA ALA A 52 11.88 0.26 9.14
C ALA A 52 11.17 1.31 10.00
N ILE A 53 10.46 2.26 9.38
CA ILE A 53 9.63 3.26 10.08
C ILE A 53 8.54 2.56 10.88
N ALA A 54 7.84 1.62 10.27
CA ALA A 54 6.74 0.88 10.85
C ALA A 54 7.19 0.03 12.07
N VAL A 55 8.32 -0.66 11.95
CA VAL A 55 8.97 -1.36 13.07
C VAL A 55 9.30 -0.39 14.20
N ALA A 56 9.87 0.78 13.87
CA ALA A 56 10.20 1.79 14.88
C ALA A 56 8.95 2.32 15.58
N ILE A 57 7.83 2.49 14.87
CA ILE A 57 6.54 2.90 15.45
C ILE A 57 6.03 1.84 16.43
N VAL A 58 5.97 0.57 16.00
CA VAL A 58 5.54 -0.52 16.88
C VAL A 58 6.39 -0.56 18.16
N LEU A 59 7.71 -0.44 18.05
CA LEU A 59 8.60 -0.55 19.21
C LEU A 59 8.59 0.69 20.12
N LYS A 60 8.45 1.90 19.58
CA LYS A 60 8.65 3.15 20.33
C LYS A 60 7.37 3.87 20.73
N VAL A 61 6.27 3.64 20.02
CA VAL A 61 5.00 4.32 20.29
C VAL A 61 4.15 3.46 21.22
N ALA A 62 3.72 4.04 22.33
CA ALA A 62 2.83 3.37 23.27
C ALA A 62 1.47 3.11 22.62
N TYR A 63 0.96 1.90 22.81
CA TYR A 63 -0.40 1.55 22.41
C TYR A 63 -1.41 2.14 23.40
N THR A 64 -2.37 2.91 22.90
CA THR A 64 -3.39 3.57 23.73
C THR A 64 -4.81 3.46 23.15
N GLU A 65 -4.97 2.80 22.01
CA GLU A 65 -6.24 2.79 21.27
C GLU A 65 -7.20 1.73 21.82
N ILE A 66 -8.49 2.03 21.79
CA ILE A 66 -9.53 1.16 22.38
C ILE A 66 -10.17 0.21 21.37
N ASP A 67 -9.99 0.47 20.07
CA ASP A 67 -10.66 -0.24 18.97
C ASP A 67 -10.41 -1.75 19.02
N TRP A 68 -9.15 -2.18 19.19
CA TRP A 68 -8.80 -3.60 19.33
C TRP A 68 -9.53 -4.28 20.48
N VAL A 69 -9.63 -3.62 21.64
CA VAL A 69 -10.29 -4.19 22.81
C VAL A 69 -11.76 -4.41 22.53
N ALA A 70 -12.43 -3.43 21.91
CA ALA A 70 -13.81 -3.56 21.49
C ALA A 70 -14.01 -4.73 20.52
N TYR A 71 -13.13 -4.88 19.52
CA TYR A 71 -13.19 -6.01 18.58
C TYR A 71 -13.05 -7.36 19.29
N MET A 72 -12.13 -7.46 20.26
CA MET A 72 -11.94 -8.70 21.03
C MET A 72 -13.16 -9.01 21.90
N GLN A 73 -13.84 -8.00 22.47
CA GLN A 73 -15.07 -8.18 23.24
C GLN A 73 -16.24 -8.65 22.37
N GLU A 74 -16.43 -8.02 21.20
CA GLU A 74 -17.48 -8.39 20.26
C GLU A 74 -17.33 -9.86 19.81
N VAL A 75 -16.10 -10.25 19.47
CA VAL A 75 -15.79 -11.62 19.03
C VAL A 75 -15.81 -12.62 20.19
N ALA A 76 -15.43 -12.21 21.40
CA ALA A 76 -15.59 -13.05 22.59
C ALA A 76 -17.07 -13.37 22.84
N GLY A 77 -18.00 -12.44 22.58
CA GLY A 77 -19.43 -12.73 22.62
C GLY A 77 -19.83 -13.89 21.70
N PHE A 78 -19.28 -13.92 20.48
CA PHE A 78 -19.51 -15.01 19.54
C PHE A 78 -18.86 -16.33 19.98
N LEU A 79 -17.58 -16.30 20.34
CA LEU A 79 -16.80 -17.51 20.64
C LEU A 79 -17.10 -18.12 22.02
N GLU A 80 -17.21 -17.29 23.06
CA GLU A 80 -17.34 -17.75 24.44
C GLU A 80 -18.81 -17.93 24.84
N ASN A 81 -19.70 -17.02 24.41
CA ASN A 81 -21.13 -17.09 24.76
C ASN A 81 -21.97 -17.81 23.69
N ASN A 82 -21.34 -18.26 22.60
CA ASN A 82 -22.01 -18.90 21.45
C ASN A 82 -23.16 -18.04 20.89
N GLU A 83 -23.02 -16.71 20.96
CA GLU A 83 -24.03 -15.76 20.54
C GLU A 83 -23.96 -15.55 19.02
N THR A 84 -25.01 -15.97 18.31
CA THR A 84 -25.11 -15.80 16.85
C THR A 84 -25.99 -14.63 16.45
N ASN A 85 -26.78 -14.08 17.38
CA ASN A 85 -27.60 -12.93 17.13
C ASN A 85 -26.75 -11.66 17.14
N TYR A 86 -26.52 -11.11 15.95
CA TYR A 86 -25.71 -9.92 15.72
C TYR A 86 -26.13 -8.70 16.56
N TYR A 87 -27.42 -8.55 16.86
CA TYR A 87 -27.92 -7.44 17.70
C TYR A 87 -27.39 -7.49 19.14
N ASN A 88 -26.93 -8.66 19.58
CA ASN A 88 -26.41 -8.87 20.94
C ASN A 88 -24.88 -8.78 21.01
N LEU A 89 -24.18 -8.82 19.86
CA LEU A 89 -22.72 -8.69 19.81
C LEU A 89 -22.33 -7.21 19.92
N LYS A 90 -21.61 -6.87 21.00
CA LYS A 90 -21.24 -5.48 21.33
C LYS A 90 -19.99 -5.44 22.19
N GLY A 91 -19.17 -4.41 21.98
CA GLY A 91 -18.02 -4.06 22.81
C GLY A 91 -18.21 -2.72 23.52
N ASP A 92 -17.15 -2.23 24.14
CA ASP A 92 -17.16 -0.95 24.88
C ASP A 92 -17.45 0.26 23.98
N THR A 93 -17.25 0.13 22.67
CA THR A 93 -17.51 1.18 21.68
C THR A 93 -18.91 1.10 21.05
N GLY A 94 -19.72 0.09 21.40
CA GLY A 94 -21.08 -0.08 20.89
C GLY A 94 -21.33 -1.45 20.23
N PRO A 95 -22.44 -1.60 19.50
CA PRO A 95 -22.77 -2.85 18.81
C PRO A 95 -21.80 -3.12 17.65
N LEU A 96 -21.62 -4.40 17.34
CA LEU A 96 -20.84 -4.83 16.19
C LEU A 96 -21.55 -4.38 14.89
N VAL A 97 -20.83 -3.60 14.08
CA VAL A 97 -21.35 -3.02 12.82
C VAL A 97 -20.75 -3.65 11.56
N TYR A 98 -19.72 -4.47 11.70
CA TYR A 98 -19.00 -5.07 10.57
C TYR A 98 -19.68 -6.36 10.08
N PRO A 99 -19.59 -6.73 8.80
CA PRO A 99 -20.20 -7.95 8.29
C PRO A 99 -19.54 -9.22 8.85
N GLY A 100 -20.20 -10.38 8.68
CA GLY A 100 -19.76 -11.68 9.21
C GLY A 100 -18.28 -12.04 9.02
N GLY A 101 -17.67 -11.64 7.90
CA GLY A 101 -16.24 -11.86 7.65
C GLY A 101 -15.32 -11.28 8.74
N PHE A 102 -15.69 -10.15 9.34
CA PHE A 102 -15.00 -9.59 10.50
C PHE A 102 -14.97 -10.57 11.66
N VAL A 103 -16.11 -11.17 12.01
CA VAL A 103 -16.21 -12.12 13.12
C VAL A 103 -15.27 -13.31 12.89
N TRP A 104 -15.22 -13.86 11.67
CA TRP A 104 -14.34 -14.99 11.35
C TRP A 104 -12.86 -14.63 11.44
N ILE A 105 -12.46 -13.50 10.82
CA ILE A 105 -11.06 -13.06 10.81
C ILE A 105 -10.59 -12.69 12.22
N PHE A 106 -11.38 -11.91 12.95
CA PHE A 106 -11.03 -11.50 14.30
C PHE A 106 -11.18 -12.64 15.31
N SER A 107 -11.98 -13.67 15.05
CA SER A 107 -11.96 -14.93 15.84
C SER A 107 -10.63 -15.66 15.72
N LEU A 108 -10.08 -15.72 14.50
CA LEU A 108 -8.74 -16.28 14.30
C LEU A 108 -7.69 -15.46 15.07
N LEU A 109 -7.74 -14.13 14.94
CA LEU A 109 -6.82 -13.24 15.64
C LEU A 109 -6.96 -13.33 17.17
N TYR A 110 -8.19 -13.43 17.68
CA TYR A 110 -8.49 -13.61 19.10
C TYR A 110 -7.78 -14.86 19.65
N ASN A 111 -7.88 -15.98 18.95
CA ASN A 111 -7.24 -17.23 19.36
C ASN A 111 -5.70 -17.14 19.28
N LEU A 112 -5.16 -16.50 18.25
CA LEU A 112 -3.70 -16.34 18.08
C LEU A 112 -3.08 -15.42 19.14
N THR A 113 -3.80 -14.38 19.56
CA THR A 113 -3.30 -13.33 20.46
C THR A 113 -3.63 -13.58 21.94
N LYS A 114 -3.84 -14.85 22.31
CA LYS A 114 -4.24 -15.24 23.68
C LYS A 114 -5.46 -14.45 24.15
N LYS A 115 -6.56 -14.57 23.41
CA LYS A 115 -7.82 -13.86 23.66
C LYS A 115 -7.71 -12.34 23.55
N GLY A 116 -6.85 -11.83 22.66
CA GLY A 116 -6.66 -10.40 22.46
C GLY A 116 -5.70 -9.70 23.43
N THR A 117 -5.12 -10.43 24.40
CA THR A 117 -4.23 -9.85 25.42
C THR A 117 -2.82 -9.58 24.89
N ASP A 118 -2.36 -10.33 23.88
CA ASP A 118 -1.06 -10.14 23.24
C ASP A 118 -1.15 -9.08 22.13
N ILE A 119 -1.22 -7.81 22.56
CA ILE A 119 -1.29 -6.64 21.66
C ILE A 119 -0.06 -6.59 20.76
N ARG A 120 1.12 -6.97 21.28
CA ARG A 120 2.37 -6.90 20.50
C ARG A 120 2.32 -7.84 19.31
N LEU A 121 1.85 -9.08 19.52
CA LEU A 121 1.64 -10.02 18.43
C LEU A 121 0.63 -9.49 17.41
N ALA A 122 -0.46 -8.90 17.87
CA ALA A 122 -1.46 -8.28 16.99
C ALA A 122 -0.83 -7.17 16.12
N GLN A 123 -0.02 -6.28 16.71
CA GLN A 123 0.69 -5.23 15.97
C GLN A 123 1.61 -5.79 14.87
N TRP A 124 2.31 -6.90 15.15
CA TRP A 124 3.15 -7.57 14.15
C TRP A 124 2.33 -8.17 13.01
N ILE A 125 1.17 -8.74 13.31
CA ILE A 125 0.25 -9.26 12.28
C ILE A 125 -0.25 -8.11 11.41
N PHE A 126 -0.73 -7.02 12.01
CA PHE A 126 -1.20 -5.86 11.24
C PHE A 126 -0.08 -5.17 10.47
N LEU A 127 1.16 -5.19 10.96
CA LEU A 127 2.32 -4.75 10.21
C LEU A 127 2.52 -5.60 8.94
N ALA A 128 2.39 -6.92 9.04
CA ALA A 128 2.49 -7.79 7.87
C ALA A 128 1.38 -7.51 6.85
N VAL A 129 0.14 -7.29 7.31
CA VAL A 129 -1.00 -6.90 6.44
C VAL A 129 -0.74 -5.54 5.78
N TYR A 130 -0.20 -4.58 6.52
CA TYR A 130 0.17 -3.27 5.99
C TYR A 130 1.21 -3.38 4.87
N LEU A 131 2.29 -4.13 5.09
CA LEU A 131 3.34 -4.33 4.09
C LEU A 131 2.80 -5.07 2.86
N LEU A 132 1.92 -6.05 3.04
CA LEU A 132 1.23 -6.72 1.94
C LEU A 132 0.38 -5.73 1.14
N THR A 133 -0.42 -4.90 1.82
CA THR A 133 -1.23 -3.86 1.19
C THR A 133 -0.36 -2.88 0.40
N LEU A 134 0.76 -2.43 0.98
CA LEU A 134 1.71 -1.55 0.30
C LEU A 134 2.30 -2.21 -0.96
N LEU A 135 2.68 -3.49 -0.89
CA LEU A 135 3.17 -4.25 -2.04
C LEU A 135 2.12 -4.38 -3.14
N LEU A 136 0.85 -4.65 -2.78
CA LEU A 136 -0.25 -4.73 -3.74
C LEU A 136 -0.49 -3.38 -4.43
N VAL A 137 -0.55 -2.30 -3.66
CA VAL A 137 -0.73 -0.94 -4.19
C VAL A 137 0.43 -0.57 -5.13
N LEU A 138 1.68 -0.80 -4.72
CA LEU A 138 2.85 -0.55 -5.57
C LEU A 138 2.85 -1.43 -6.83
N GLY A 139 2.38 -2.68 -6.72
CA GLY A 139 2.17 -3.58 -7.86
C GLY A 139 1.13 -3.05 -8.85
N LEU A 140 0.03 -2.49 -8.36
CA LEU A 140 -0.99 -1.83 -9.20
C LEU A 140 -0.43 -0.59 -9.90
N TYR A 141 0.35 0.25 -9.20
CA TYR A 141 1.04 1.38 -9.81
C TYR A 141 2.03 0.92 -10.90
N ARG A 142 2.81 -0.12 -10.64
CA ARG A 142 3.75 -0.70 -11.61
C ARG A 142 3.04 -1.28 -12.84
N ARG A 143 1.88 -1.91 -12.67
CA ARG A 143 1.11 -2.51 -13.76
C ARG A 143 0.37 -1.48 -14.59
N SER A 144 -0.18 -0.45 -13.95
CA SER A 144 -0.94 0.60 -14.62
C SER A 144 -0.04 1.58 -15.38
N ARG A 145 1.18 1.86 -14.89
CA ARG A 145 2.12 2.86 -15.46
C ARG A 145 1.49 4.25 -15.66
N LEU A 146 0.40 4.53 -14.95
CA LEU A 146 -0.35 5.79 -15.08
C LEU A 146 0.28 6.92 -14.28
N ALA A 147 0.96 6.60 -13.17
CA ALA A 147 1.56 7.59 -12.30
C ALA A 147 3.08 7.60 -12.45
N PRO A 148 3.71 8.78 -12.47
CA PRO A 148 5.16 8.89 -12.49
C PRO A 148 5.77 8.49 -11.14
N LEU A 149 7.03 8.02 -11.18
CA LEU A 149 7.75 7.45 -10.02
C LEU A 149 7.84 8.37 -8.80
N TYR A 150 7.84 9.69 -9.01
CA TYR A 150 7.91 10.67 -7.91
C TYR A 150 6.66 10.72 -7.03
N VAL A 151 5.55 10.09 -7.44
CA VAL A 151 4.32 9.99 -6.65
C VAL A 151 4.43 8.87 -5.59
N LEU A 152 5.26 7.86 -5.82
CA LEU A 152 5.36 6.68 -4.94
C LEU A 152 5.79 7.02 -3.50
N PRO A 153 6.75 7.93 -3.24
CA PRO A 153 7.10 8.34 -1.88
C PRO A 153 5.94 8.94 -1.10
N CYS A 154 4.95 9.55 -1.77
CA CYS A 154 3.77 10.10 -1.09
C CYS A 154 2.87 9.01 -0.48
N LEU A 155 2.96 7.77 -0.98
CA LEU A 155 2.16 6.65 -0.47
C LEU A 155 2.57 6.22 0.93
N ILE A 156 3.87 6.32 1.26
CA ILE A 156 4.42 5.89 2.55
C ILE A 156 4.44 7.01 3.60
N LEU A 157 4.27 8.28 3.22
CA LEU A 157 4.41 9.40 4.15
C LEU A 157 3.18 9.63 5.07
N SER A 158 2.15 8.79 4.97
CA SER A 158 0.89 9.02 5.69
C SER A 158 0.94 8.53 7.14
N LYS A 159 1.01 9.48 8.08
CA LYS A 159 0.87 9.20 9.53
C LYS A 159 -0.44 8.47 9.86
N ARG A 160 -1.52 8.75 9.11
CA ARG A 160 -2.84 8.15 9.34
C ARG A 160 -2.84 6.66 9.02
N LEU A 161 -2.19 6.23 7.94
CA LEU A 161 -2.10 4.81 7.59
C LEU A 161 -1.35 4.03 8.66
N HIS A 162 -0.21 4.55 9.10
CA HIS A 162 0.56 3.95 10.20
C HIS A 162 -0.26 3.78 11.48
N SER A 163 -1.06 4.79 11.83
CA SER A 163 -1.96 4.72 12.98
C SER A 163 -3.05 3.66 12.80
N ILE A 164 -3.72 3.61 11.64
CA ILE A 164 -4.80 2.64 11.36
C ILE A 164 -4.31 1.20 11.49
N PHE A 165 -3.16 0.87 10.89
CA PHE A 165 -2.65 -0.49 10.90
C PHE A 165 -1.96 -0.85 12.22
N MET A 166 -1.00 -0.04 12.70
CA MET A 166 -0.10 -0.46 13.77
C MET A 166 -0.57 -0.06 15.18
N LEU A 167 -1.39 0.99 15.28
CA LEU A 167 -1.83 1.53 16.58
C LEU A 167 -3.29 1.24 16.87
N ARG A 168 -4.18 1.33 15.88
CA ARG A 168 -5.61 1.03 16.05
C ARG A 168 -5.93 -0.43 15.72
N MET A 169 -5.13 -1.05 14.84
CA MET A 169 -5.40 -2.38 14.29
C MET A 169 -6.82 -2.47 13.74
N PHE A 170 -7.19 -1.45 12.97
CA PHE A 170 -8.56 -1.22 12.53
C PHE A 170 -8.99 -2.24 11.46
N ASN A 171 -10.25 -2.68 11.51
CA ASN A 171 -10.77 -3.67 10.55
C ASN A 171 -10.62 -3.21 9.08
N ASP A 172 -10.78 -1.92 8.80
CA ASP A 172 -10.67 -1.38 7.43
C ASP A 172 -9.34 -1.75 6.76
N GLY A 173 -8.25 -1.86 7.53
CA GLY A 173 -6.95 -2.25 6.98
C GLY A 173 -6.95 -3.68 6.43
N LEU A 174 -7.62 -4.61 7.12
CA LEU A 174 -7.80 -5.99 6.66
C LEU A 174 -8.79 -6.05 5.50
N ALA A 175 -9.90 -5.31 5.61
CA ALA A 175 -10.95 -5.28 4.59
C ALA A 175 -10.46 -4.72 3.24
N MET A 176 -9.53 -3.76 3.25
CA MET A 176 -8.95 -3.21 2.02
C MET A 176 -7.89 -4.11 1.38
N CYS A 177 -7.32 -5.04 2.15
CA CYS A 177 -6.27 -5.95 1.67
C CYS A 177 -6.83 -7.21 1.00
N LEU A 178 -8.04 -7.63 1.38
CA LEU A 178 -8.74 -8.83 0.92
C LEU A 178 -9.66 -8.53 -0.27
#